data_AF-A0A948D5W4-F1
#
_entry.id   AF-A0A948D5W4-F1
#
_cell.length_a   1.000
_cell.length_b   1.000
_cell.length_c   1.000
_cell.angle_alpha   90.00
_cell.angle_beta   90.00
_cell.angle_gamma   90.00
#
_symmetry.space_group_name_H-M   'P 1'
#
loop_
_entity.id
_entity.type
_entity.pdbx_description
1 polymer ?
#
loop_
_entity_poly.entity_id
_entity_poly.type
_entity_poly.pdbx_seq_one_letter_code
_entity_poly.pdbx_strand_id
1 'polypeptide(L)'
;MLKLTLFLIIIWLLAFLQASYWRLNLLLLVSLFSALYLSESFGLITSVLIGVIYDLSTGRTLGQSSLVLLLVNWLAIAYKRKFSINHPIFFPILVFGSAIFVDLIWLQELRLGSAGLLAGLGLGLGLILRKYHGSA
;
A
#
# COMPACT_ATOMS: atom_id res chain seq x y z
N MET A 1 -4.75 5.21 21.85
CA MET A 1 -5.47 3.96 21.48
C MET A 1 -6.54 4.20 20.40
N LEU A 2 -7.50 5.11 20.57
CA LEU A 2 -8.61 5.33 19.62
C LEU A 2 -8.18 5.52 18.14
N LYS A 3 -7.11 6.28 17.88
CA LYS A 3 -6.57 6.52 16.53
C LYS A 3 -6.09 5.25 15.83
N LEU A 4 -5.46 4.33 16.58
CA LEU A 4 -4.97 3.05 16.05
C LEU A 4 -6.14 2.11 15.78
N THR A 5 -7.14 2.09 16.67
CA THR A 5 -8.35 1.28 16.49
C THR A 5 -9.13 1.71 15.25
N LEU A 6 -9.33 3.02 15.03
CA LEU A 6 -9.95 3.56 13.82
C LEU A 6 -9.17 3.19 12.55
N PHE A 7 -7.84 3.27 12.60
CA PHE A 7 -6.99 2.88 11.47
C PHE A 7 -7.12 1.39 11.12
N LEU A 8 -7.16 0.52 12.13
CA LEU A 8 -7.36 -0.92 11.94
C LEU A 8 -8.75 -1.25 11.39
N ILE A 9 -9.80 -0.53 11.83
CA ILE A 9 -11.16 -0.68 11.29
C ILE A 9 -11.20 -0.31 9.81
N ILE A 10 -10.52 0.78 9.41
CA ILE A 10 -10.43 1.19 7.99
C ILE A 10 -9.71 0.12 7.17
N ILE A 11 -8.59 -0.41 7.67
CA ILE A 11 -7.87 -1.53 7.02
C ILE A 11 -8.79 -2.74 6.84
N TRP A 12 -9.53 -3.11 7.88
CA TRP A 12 -10.46 -4.24 7.84
C TRP A 12 -11.58 -4.03 6.82
N LEU A 13 -12.17 -2.84 6.77
CA LEU A 13 -13.26 -2.53 5.85
C LEU A 13 -12.77 -2.49 4.39
N LEU A 14 -11.56 -1.97 4.16
CA LEU A 14 -10.90 -2.02 2.86
C LEU A 14 -10.53 -3.45 2.45
N ALA A 15 -10.06 -4.28 3.39
CA ALA A 15 -9.77 -5.69 3.13
C ALA A 15 -11.04 -6.47 2.75
N PHE A 16 -12.15 -6.20 3.44
CA PHE A 16 -13.44 -6.81 3.15
C PHE A 16 -13.99 -6.39 1.78
N LEU A 17 -13.89 -5.10 1.43
CA LEU A 17 -14.25 -4.59 0.10
C LEU A 17 -13.37 -5.20 -0.99
N GLN A 18 -12.07 -5.38 -0.72
CA GLN A 18 -11.13 -5.99 -1.65
C GLN A 18 -11.41 -7.48 -1.87
N ALA A 19 -11.80 -8.22 -0.84
CA ALA A 19 -12.26 -9.60 -0.97
C ALA A 19 -13.60 -9.70 -1.75
N SER A 20 -14.44 -8.67 -1.65
CA SER A 20 -15.78 -8.62 -2.25
C SER A 20 -15.80 -8.12 -3.71
N TYR A 21 -14.90 -8.60 -4.58
CA TYR A 21 -14.88 -8.37 -6.06
C TYR A 21 -14.12 -7.15 -6.60
N TRP A 22 -13.41 -6.36 -5.80
CA TRP A 22 -12.55 -5.30 -6.34
C TRP A 22 -11.15 -5.80 -6.70
N ARG A 23 -10.84 -5.80 -8.01
CA ARG A 23 -9.50 -6.10 -8.56
C ARG A 23 -8.42 -5.07 -8.18
N LEU A 24 -8.80 -3.99 -7.50
CA LEU A 24 -7.92 -2.93 -7.04
C LEU A 24 -7.36 -3.28 -5.66
N ASN A 25 -6.03 -3.42 -5.58
CA ASN A 25 -5.33 -3.72 -4.34
C ASN A 25 -5.18 -2.48 -3.43
N LEU A 26 -6.27 -2.05 -2.80
CA LEU A 26 -6.28 -0.90 -1.89
C LEU A 26 -5.44 -1.14 -0.63
N LEU A 27 -5.29 -2.39 -0.21
CA LEU A 27 -4.42 -2.77 0.90
C LEU A 27 -2.94 -2.47 0.63
N LEU A 28 -2.49 -2.64 -0.61
CA LEU A 28 -1.15 -2.21 -1.03
C LEU A 28 -0.96 -0.71 -0.84
N LEU A 29 -1.95 0.10 -1.24
CA LEU A 29 -1.90 1.56 -1.12
C LEU A 29 -1.77 2.00 0.35
N VAL A 30 -2.56 1.38 1.24
CA VAL A 30 -2.50 1.67 2.68
C VAL A 30 -1.16 1.25 3.29
N SER A 31 -0.62 0.10 2.87
CA SER A 31 0.66 -0.40 3.36
C SER A 31 1.85 0.49 2.92
N LEU A 32 1.86 0.93 1.67
CA LEU A 32 2.88 1.86 1.16
C LEU A 32 2.77 3.23 1.84
N PHE A 33 1.54 3.71 2.04
CA PHE A 33 1.28 4.96 2.73
C PHE A 33 1.83 4.94 4.16
N SER A 34 1.55 3.87 4.93
CA SER A 34 2.00 3.77 6.32
C SER A 34 3.52 3.72 6.42
N ALA A 35 4.19 3.00 5.52
CA ALA A 35 5.66 2.91 5.50
C ALA A 35 6.34 4.24 5.15
N LEU A 36 5.76 5.03 4.25
CA LEU A 36 6.41 6.23 3.75
C LEU A 36 6.10 7.48 4.57
N TYR A 37 4.87 7.62 5.08
CA TYR A 37 4.39 8.87 5.69
C TYR A 37 4.14 8.81 7.20
N LEU A 38 3.99 7.63 7.81
CA LEU A 38 3.83 7.51 9.27
C LEU A 38 5.17 7.22 9.96
N SER A 39 5.74 6.05 9.70
CA SER A 39 7.02 5.60 10.27
C SER A 39 7.46 4.32 9.55
N GLU A 40 8.78 4.16 9.32
CA GLU A 40 9.33 2.94 8.70
C GLU A 40 8.93 1.68 9.49
N SER A 41 9.09 1.71 10.82
CA SER A 41 8.73 0.59 11.71
C SER A 41 7.23 0.31 11.70
N PHE A 42 6.40 1.35 11.66
CA PHE A 42 4.94 1.19 11.59
C PHE A 42 4.51 0.62 10.24
N GLY A 43 5.15 1.02 9.15
CA GLY A 43 4.97 0.45 7.82
C GLY A 43 5.21 -1.04 7.77
N LEU A 44 6.34 -1.49 8.33
CA LEU A 44 6.70 -2.91 8.36
C LEU A 44 5.70 -3.75 9.16
N ILE A 45 5.32 -3.28 10.35
CA ILE A 45 4.31 -3.96 11.18
C ILE A 45 2.96 -4.02 10.44
N THR A 46 2.54 -2.92 9.83
CA THR A 46 1.27 -2.87 9.10
C THR A 46 1.29 -3.73 7.85
N SER A 47 2.41 -3.88 7.12
CA SER A 47 2.50 -4.86 6.02
C SER A 47 2.29 -6.30 6.48
N VAL A 48 2.80 -6.67 7.66
CA VAL A 48 2.60 -8.01 8.21
C VAL A 48 1.12 -8.24 8.52
N LEU A 49 0.48 -7.31 9.23
CA LEU A 49 -0.92 -7.40 9.60
C LEU A 49 -1.84 -7.40 8.38
N ILE A 50 -1.62 -6.47 7.44
CA ILE A 50 -2.38 -6.37 6.19
C ILE A 50 -2.23 -7.65 5.37
N GLY A 51 -1.01 -8.19 5.29
CA GLY A 51 -0.74 -9.44 4.57
C GLY A 51 -1.52 -10.63 5.16
N VAL A 52 -1.51 -10.78 6.49
CA VAL A 52 -2.29 -11.84 7.16
C VAL A 52 -3.78 -11.67 6.91
N ILE A 53 -4.30 -10.45 7.04
CA ILE A 53 -5.72 -10.16 6.79
C ILE A 53 -6.09 -10.47 5.33
N TYR A 54 -5.21 -10.13 4.39
CA TYR A 54 -5.42 -10.40 2.97
C TYR A 54 -5.37 -11.90 2.65
N ASP A 55 -4.45 -12.65 3.25
CA ASP A 55 -4.39 -14.11 3.09
C ASP A 55 -5.66 -14.77 3.62
N LEU A 56 -6.14 -14.34 4.80
CA LEU A 56 -7.41 -14.79 5.38
C LEU A 56 -8.61 -14.47 4.49
N SER A 57 -8.65 -13.27 3.90
CA SER A 57 -9.80 -12.82 3.11
C SER A 57 -9.85 -13.43 1.71
N THR A 58 -8.72 -13.91 1.19
CA THR A 58 -8.61 -14.51 -0.15
C THR A 58 -8.41 -16.03 -0.13
N GLY A 59 -8.36 -16.65 1.06
CA GLY A 59 -8.17 -18.09 1.21
C GLY A 59 -6.77 -18.57 0.81
N ARG A 60 -5.75 -17.70 0.90
CA ARG A 60 -4.36 -18.02 0.56
C ARG A 60 -3.60 -18.59 1.75
N THR A 61 -2.43 -19.14 1.48
CA THR A 61 -1.51 -19.61 2.52
C THR A 61 -1.10 -18.43 3.42
N LEU A 62 -1.39 -18.56 4.71
CA LEU A 62 -1.09 -17.55 5.71
C LEU A 62 0.39 -17.15 5.68
N GLY A 63 0.63 -15.84 5.56
CA GLY A 63 1.96 -15.23 5.63
C GLY A 63 2.62 -15.00 4.27
N GLN A 64 2.11 -15.60 3.19
CA GLN A 64 2.65 -15.35 1.85
C GLN A 64 2.49 -13.89 1.46
N SER A 65 1.33 -13.30 1.70
CA SER A 65 1.10 -11.89 1.35
C SER A 65 1.83 -10.93 2.28
N SER A 66 2.05 -11.33 3.54
CA SER A 66 2.89 -10.57 4.48
C SER A 66 4.33 -10.44 3.97
N LEU A 67 4.91 -11.53 3.45
CA LEU A 67 6.27 -11.51 2.88
C LEU A 67 6.36 -10.60 1.64
N VAL A 68 5.38 -10.69 0.75
CA VAL A 68 5.34 -9.86 -0.46
C VAL A 68 5.21 -8.38 -0.09
N LEU A 69 4.28 -8.02 0.80
CA LEU A 69 4.10 -6.64 1.23
C LEU A 69 5.30 -6.10 2.02
N LEU A 70 5.95 -6.93 2.84
CA LEU A 70 7.20 -6.56 3.51
C LEU A 70 8.30 -6.22 2.51
N LEU A 71 8.49 -7.05 1.48
CA LEU A 71 9.49 -6.81 0.44
C LEU A 71 9.19 -5.51 -0.30
N VAL A 72 7.92 -5.28 -0.66
CA VAL A 72 7.49 -4.05 -1.31
C VAL A 72 7.75 -2.82 -0.45
N ASN A 73 7.37 -2.85 0.83
CA ASN A 73 7.61 -1.74 1.75
C ASN A 73 9.10 -1.50 1.99
N TRP A 74 9.91 -2.55 2.09
CA TRP A 74 11.35 -2.43 2.22
C TRP A 74 11.97 -1.75 0.99
N LEU A 75 11.57 -2.14 -0.21
CA LEU A 75 11.98 -1.46 -1.45
C LEU A 75 11.51 0.00 -1.50
N ALA A 76 10.29 0.27 -1.02
CA ALA A 76 9.74 1.62 -0.97
C ALA A 76 10.53 2.53 -0.02
N ILE A 77 10.91 2.01 1.15
CA ILE A 77 11.77 2.72 2.12
C ILE A 77 13.15 2.96 1.51
N ALA A 78 13.74 1.96 0.85
CA ALA A 78 15.02 2.13 0.15
C ALA A 78 14.93 3.20 -0.94
N TYR A 79 13.83 3.23 -1.70
CA TYR A 79 13.55 4.24 -2.71
C TYR A 79 13.41 5.65 -2.10
N LYS A 80 12.72 5.78 -0.97
CA LYS A 80 12.61 7.05 -0.20
C LYS A 80 13.96 7.61 0.25
N ARG A 81 14.93 6.75 0.55
CA ARG A 81 16.28 7.21 0.93
C ARG A 81 17.06 7.84 -0.23
N LYS A 82 16.71 7.48 -1.47
CA LYS A 82 17.39 7.96 -2.68
C LYS A 82 16.65 9.11 -3.39
N PHE A 83 15.32 9.12 -3.32
CA PHE A 83 14.49 10.09 -4.04
C PHE A 83 13.64 10.93 -3.09
N SER A 84 13.43 12.20 -3.45
CA SER A 84 12.65 13.13 -2.62
C SER A 84 11.17 12.76 -2.58
N ILE A 85 10.68 12.43 -1.38
CA ILE A 85 9.26 12.14 -1.12
C ILE A 85 8.33 13.33 -1.43
N ASN A 86 8.88 14.54 -1.49
CA ASN A 86 8.13 15.77 -1.79
C ASN A 86 7.85 15.94 -3.29
N HIS A 87 8.47 15.14 -4.16
CA HIS A 87 8.22 15.20 -5.58
C HIS A 87 6.80 14.67 -5.89
N PRO A 88 5.96 15.40 -6.65
CA PRO A 88 4.54 15.07 -6.82
C PRO A 88 4.29 13.70 -7.45
N ILE A 89 5.27 13.22 -8.23
CA ILE A 89 5.19 11.95 -8.95
C ILE A 89 5.87 10.80 -8.18
N PHE A 90 6.51 11.07 -7.04
CA PHE A 90 7.23 10.06 -6.25
C PHE A 90 6.33 8.89 -5.84
N PHE A 91 5.25 9.19 -5.10
CA PHE A 91 4.34 8.17 -4.57
C PHE A 91 3.55 7.45 -5.67
N PRO A 92 3.02 8.14 -6.71
CA PRO A 92 2.36 7.49 -7.83
C PRO A 92 3.21 6.48 -8.59
N ILE A 93 4.46 6.82 -8.92
CA ILE A 93 5.39 5.91 -9.62
C ILE A 93 5.64 4.67 -8.78
N LEU A 94 5.84 4.88 -7.49
CA LEU A 94 6.11 3.80 -6.54
C LEU A 94 4.89 2.88 -6.40
N VAL A 95 3.69 3.44 -6.22
CA VAL A 95 2.43 2.67 -6.19
C VAL A 95 2.22 1.90 -7.49
N PHE A 96 2.47 2.52 -8.65
CA PHE A 96 2.36 1.86 -9.95
C PHE A 96 3.30 0.66 -10.08
N GLY A 97 4.59 0.86 -9.79
CA GLY A 97 5.60 -0.19 -9.87
C GLY A 97 5.34 -1.33 -8.88
N SER A 98 4.94 -0.99 -7.65
CA SER A 98 4.57 -1.97 -6.63
C SER A 98 3.31 -2.76 -7.01
N ALA A 99 2.31 -2.12 -7.62
CA ALA A 99 1.10 -2.80 -8.08
C ALA A 99 1.42 -3.82 -9.18
N ILE A 100 2.23 -3.43 -10.18
CA ILE A 100 2.68 -4.36 -11.22
C ILE A 100 3.45 -5.53 -10.63
N PHE A 101 4.39 -5.27 -9.72
CA PHE A 101 5.19 -6.31 -9.08
C PHE A 101 4.31 -7.33 -8.32
N VAL A 102 3.34 -6.83 -7.56
CA VAL A 102 2.41 -7.67 -6.80
C VAL A 102 1.48 -8.47 -7.73
N ASP A 103 0.97 -7.85 -8.80
CA ASP A 103 0.13 -8.52 -9.80
C ASP A 103 0.91 -9.64 -10.52
N LEU A 104 2.19 -9.43 -10.84
CA LEU A 104 3.04 -10.46 -11.43
C LEU A 104 3.25 -11.67 -10.51
N ILE A 105 3.43 -11.44 -9.20
CA ILE A 105 3.61 -12.53 -8.22
C ILE A 105 2.32 -13.34 -8.04
N TRP A 106 1.17 -12.66 -7.98
CA TRP A 106 -0.07 -13.29 -7.55
C TRP A 106 -0.99 -13.74 -8.68
N LEU A 107 -1.01 -13.00 -9.77
CA LEU A 107 -1.93 -13.20 -10.89
C LEU A 107 -1.21 -13.64 -12.15
N GLN A 108 0.13 -13.52 -12.19
CA GLN A 108 0.94 -13.82 -13.37
C GLN A 108 0.49 -13.03 -14.62
N GLU A 109 -0.15 -11.89 -14.40
CA GLU A 109 -0.76 -11.04 -15.43
C GLU A 109 -0.31 -9.59 -15.26
N LEU A 110 -0.08 -8.89 -16.37
CA LEU A 110 0.22 -7.46 -16.38
C LEU A 110 -1.07 -6.65 -16.44
N ARG A 111 -1.59 -6.25 -15.28
CA ARG A 111 -2.82 -5.43 -15.20
C ARG A 111 -2.49 -3.94 -15.09
N LEU A 112 -2.01 -3.37 -16.21
CA LEU A 112 -1.63 -1.95 -16.28
C LEU A 112 -2.77 -1.00 -15.92
N GLY A 113 -4.02 -1.36 -16.24
CA GLY A 113 -5.20 -0.56 -15.92
C GLY A 113 -5.46 -0.43 -14.41
N SER A 114 -5.38 -1.52 -13.65
CA SER A 114 -5.54 -1.48 -12.19
C SER A 114 -4.36 -0.78 -11.52
N ALA A 115 -3.14 -1.02 -11.98
CA ALA A 115 -1.96 -0.31 -11.50
C ALA A 115 -2.06 1.20 -11.74
N GLY A 116 -2.53 1.62 -12.92
CA GLY A 116 -2.74 3.03 -13.26
C GLY A 116 -3.81 3.70 -12.40
N LEU A 117 -4.93 3.01 -12.15
CA LEU A 117 -5.97 3.49 -11.23
C LEU A 117 -5.45 3.63 -9.79
N LEU A 118 -4.69 2.65 -9.31
CA LEU A 118 -4.02 2.70 -8.00
C LEU A 118 -3.04 3.87 -7.90
N ALA A 119 -2.23 4.10 -8.94
CA ALA A 119 -1.31 5.23 -9.00
C ALA A 119 -2.05 6.58 -9.03
N GLY A 120 -3.20 6.66 -9.70
CA GLY A 120 -4.09 7.82 -9.67
C GLY A 120 -4.66 8.10 -8.28
N LEU A 121 -5.07 7.07 -7.54
CA LEU A 121 -5.44 7.19 -6.13
C LEU A 121 -4.24 7.63 -5.27
N GLY A 122 -3.05 7.09 -5.55
CA GLY A 122 -1.79 7.52 -4.96
C GLY A 122 -1.48 9.00 -5.19
N LEU A 123 -1.67 9.51 -6.42
CA LEU A 123 -1.57 10.94 -6.75
C LEU A 123 -2.48 11.77 -5.86
N GLY A 124 -3.77 11.40 -5.78
CA GLY A 124 -4.74 12.09 -4.94
C GLY A 124 -4.31 12.16 -3.47
N LEU A 125 -3.90 11.03 -2.90
CA LEU A 125 -3.41 10.96 -1.51
C LEU A 125 -2.14 11.79 -1.30
N GLY A 126 -1.17 11.70 -2.22
CA GLY A 126 0.08 12.46 -2.16
C GLY A 126 -0.14 13.98 -2.21
N LEU A 127 -1.06 14.45 -3.06
CA LEU A 127 -1.42 15.87 -3.15
C LEU A 127 -2.12 16.36 -1.88
N ILE A 128 -3.04 15.57 -1.32
CA ILE A 128 -3.72 15.89 -0.05
C ILE A 128 -2.68 16.03 1.06
N LEU A 129 -1.80 15.03 1.23
CA LEU A 129 -0.77 15.06 2.24
C LEU A 129 0.17 16.25 2.11
N ARG A 130 0.57 16.60 0.88
CA ARG A 130 1.42 17.76 0.61
C ARG A 130 0.74 19.06 1.03
N LYS A 131 -0.58 19.18 0.82
CA LYS A 131 -1.35 20.33 1.29
C LYS A 131 -1.37 20.44 2.82
N TYR A 132 -1.38 19.32 3.53
CA TYR A 132 -1.41 19.28 5.01
C TYR A 132 -0.03 19.34 5.67
N HIS A 133 1.03 18.87 5.01
CA HIS A 133 2.41 18.84 5.55
C HIS A 133 3.32 19.92 4.96
N GLY A 134 2.95 20.57 3.86
CA GLY A 134 3.70 21.65 3.21
C GLY A 134 3.33 23.07 3.64
N SER A 135 2.50 23.21 4.69
CA SER A 135 2.10 24.47 5.31
C SER A 135 2.68 24.63 6.73
N ALA A 136 3.89 24.13 6.93
CA ALA A 136 4.71 24.34 8.12
C ALA A 136 6.00 25.08 7.74
#